data_AF-A0A067P3W3-F1
#
_entry.id   AF-A0A067P3W3-F1
#
_cell.length_a   1.000
_cell.length_b   1.000
_cell.length_c   1.000
_cell.angle_alpha   90.00
_cell.angle_beta   90.00
_cell.angle_gamma   90.00
#
_symmetry.space_group_name_H-M   'P 1'
#
loop_
_entity.id
_entity.type
_entity.pdbx_description
1 polymer ?
#
loop_
_entity_poly.entity_id
_entity_poly.type
_entity_poly.pdbx_seq_one_letter_code
_entity_poly.pdbx_strand_id
1 'polypeptide(L)'
;MDAGEMAKITKEEWTKGTSKLQIASISQLAVAASDLDKLLIQNLPPLKTSATASPSKRNLTDEPYDRTAYWNHAADSKAAFKSLYSYCFTLAKSSPASRSIEKDTATAFWTVLLAPQYPTVTDIVEFVNEKPNYKGINKDVWSMILDFCHTVKPDLSGYEADGAWPSMLDEFVQWKKEKSA
;
A
#
# COMPACT_ATOMS: atom_id res chain seq x y z
N MET A 1 14.53 0.71 -2.11
CA MET A 1 15.50 -0.14 -1.37
C MET A 1 15.40 -1.60 -1.79
N ASP A 2 14.24 -2.05 -2.31
CA ASP A 2 14.03 -3.39 -2.87
C ASP A 2 14.37 -4.51 -1.87
N ALA A 3 14.04 -4.30 -0.59
CA ALA A 3 14.31 -5.24 0.49
C ALA A 3 13.59 -6.57 0.24
N GLY A 4 14.29 -7.69 0.46
CA GLY A 4 13.72 -9.02 0.28
C GLY A 4 12.93 -9.57 1.49
N GLU A 5 13.09 -8.98 2.68
CA GLU A 5 12.57 -9.51 3.94
C GLU A 5 12.09 -8.36 4.85
N MET A 6 10.97 -8.55 5.55
CA MET A 6 10.48 -7.56 6.50
C MET A 6 11.44 -7.39 7.68
N ALA A 7 11.51 -6.17 8.24
CA ALA A 7 12.34 -5.82 9.39
C ALA A 7 13.87 -5.99 9.21
N LYS A 8 14.33 -6.23 7.97
CA LYS A 8 15.75 -6.37 7.64
C LYS A 8 16.07 -5.65 6.34
N ILE A 9 17.21 -4.98 6.33
CA ILE A 9 17.80 -4.42 5.11
C ILE A 9 19.28 -4.75 5.10
N THR A 10 19.75 -5.37 4.04
CA THR A 10 21.17 -5.68 3.87
C THR A 10 21.94 -4.39 3.56
N LYS A 11 23.25 -4.40 3.82
CA LYS A 11 24.13 -3.28 3.44
C LYS A 11 24.07 -2.99 1.94
N GLU A 12 23.95 -4.02 1.10
CA GLU A 12 23.86 -3.87 -0.35
C GLU A 12 22.56 -3.19 -0.77
N GLU A 13 21.40 -3.67 -0.31
CA GLU A 13 20.08 -3.05 -0.56
C GLU A 13 20.05 -1.59 -0.11
N TRP A 14 20.58 -1.32 1.10
CA TRP A 14 20.69 0.03 1.64
C TRP A 14 21.56 0.93 0.76
N THR A 15 22.78 0.49 0.45
CA THR A 15 23.75 1.29 -0.31
C THR A 15 23.27 1.53 -1.73
N LYS A 16 22.75 0.50 -2.40
CA LYS A 16 22.18 0.60 -3.75
C LYS A 16 21.00 1.57 -3.78
N GLY A 17 20.06 1.43 -2.84
CA GLY A 17 18.86 2.25 -2.82
C GLY A 17 19.11 3.72 -2.45
N THR A 18 19.96 3.98 -1.44
CA THR A 18 20.35 5.36 -1.08
C THR A 18 21.19 6.02 -2.17
N SER A 19 22.09 5.29 -2.83
CA SER A 19 22.89 5.82 -3.94
C SER A 19 22.02 6.16 -5.16
N LYS A 20 21.08 5.27 -5.52
CA LYS A 20 20.13 5.51 -6.61
C LYS A 20 19.26 6.76 -6.36
N LEU A 21 18.88 6.99 -5.11
CA LEU A 21 18.07 8.15 -4.72
C LEU A 21 18.92 9.38 -4.38
N GLN A 22 20.26 9.29 -4.44
CA GLN A 22 21.18 10.35 -4.00
C GLN A 22 20.91 10.85 -2.57
N ILE A 23 20.48 9.95 -1.67
CA ILE A 23 20.21 10.24 -0.27
C ILE A 23 21.50 10.10 0.52
N ALA A 24 21.95 11.19 1.15
CA ALA A 24 23.16 11.26 1.97
C ALA A 24 22.87 11.46 3.47
N SER A 25 21.61 11.66 3.86
CA SER A 25 21.21 11.90 5.25
C SER A 25 19.84 11.32 5.59
N ILE A 26 19.61 11.11 6.89
CA ILE A 26 18.31 10.64 7.40
C ILE A 26 17.19 11.67 7.12
N SER A 27 17.52 12.96 7.12
CA SER A 27 16.54 14.01 6.79
C SER A 27 16.05 13.88 5.34
N GLN A 28 16.96 13.65 4.39
CA GLN A 28 16.60 13.41 2.99
C GLN A 28 15.79 12.11 2.82
N LEU A 29 16.14 11.06 3.57
CA LEU A 29 15.36 9.81 3.58
C LEU A 29 13.94 10.04 4.10
N ALA A 30 13.77 10.80 5.18
CA ALA A 30 12.47 11.12 5.74
C ALA A 30 11.62 11.94 4.75
N VAL A 31 12.23 12.88 4.03
CA VAL A 31 11.54 13.62 2.96
C VAL A 31 11.10 12.69 1.83
N ALA A 32 11.99 11.82 1.34
CA ALA A 32 11.65 10.86 0.28
C ALA A 32 10.53 9.89 0.69
N ALA A 33 10.55 9.40 1.93
CA ALA A 33 9.49 8.55 2.46
C ALA A 33 8.16 9.32 2.58
N SER A 34 8.19 10.56 3.07
CA SER A 34 6.99 11.40 3.17
C SER A 34 6.39 11.74 1.80
N ASP A 35 7.22 12.01 0.80
CA ASP A 35 6.76 12.29 -0.56
C ASP A 35 6.00 11.07 -1.14
N LEU A 36 6.54 9.86 -0.97
CA LEU A 36 5.89 8.62 -1.42
C LEU A 36 4.63 8.26 -0.62
N ASP A 37 4.64 8.45 0.70
CA ASP A 37 3.48 8.22 1.57
C ASP A 37 2.30 9.10 1.15
N LYS A 38 2.55 10.41 0.97
CA LYS A 38 1.53 11.36 0.50
C LYS A 38 0.96 10.95 -0.86
N LEU A 39 1.83 10.58 -1.79
CA LEU A 39 1.41 10.21 -3.15
C LEU A 39 0.63 8.89 -3.19
N LEU A 40 1.16 7.84 -2.55
CA LEU A 40 0.67 6.47 -2.76
C LEU A 40 -0.33 6.04 -1.67
N ILE A 41 -0.08 6.37 -0.41
CA ILE A 41 -0.90 5.91 0.73
C ILE A 41 -2.02 6.90 1.03
N GLN A 42 -1.72 8.20 1.02
CA GLN A 42 -2.73 9.24 1.27
C GLN A 42 -3.46 9.70 -0.01
N ASN A 43 -3.01 9.26 -1.18
CA ASN A 43 -3.56 9.63 -2.49
C ASN A 43 -3.68 11.16 -2.69
N LEU A 44 -2.70 11.90 -2.18
CA LEU A 44 -2.61 13.34 -2.37
C LEU A 44 -2.05 13.66 -3.76
N PRO A 45 -2.37 14.84 -4.32
CA PRO A 45 -1.81 15.27 -5.58
C PRO A 45 -0.27 15.24 -5.58
N PRO A 46 0.37 14.93 -6.72
CA PRO A 46 1.81 14.96 -6.84
C PRO A 46 2.38 16.32 -6.42
N LEU A 47 3.67 16.32 -6.03
CA LEU A 47 4.41 17.54 -5.77
C LEU A 47 4.26 18.50 -6.96
N LYS A 48 4.32 19.80 -6.68
CA LYS A 48 4.38 20.81 -7.74
C LYS A 48 5.79 20.77 -8.34
N THR A 49 5.90 20.47 -9.62
CA THR A 49 7.17 20.59 -10.34
C THR A 49 7.62 22.05 -10.33
N SER A 50 8.92 22.29 -10.25
CA SER A 50 9.49 23.64 -10.43
C SER A 50 9.21 24.23 -11.82
N ALA A 51 8.61 23.47 -12.74
CA ALA A 51 8.11 23.98 -14.03
C ALA A 51 6.93 24.97 -13.88
N THR A 52 6.29 25.01 -12.71
CA THR A 52 5.33 26.08 -12.36
C THR A 52 6.01 27.33 -11.77
N ALA A 53 7.31 27.27 -11.49
CA ALA A 53 8.12 28.40 -11.06
C ALA A 53 8.78 29.09 -12.26
N SER A 54 8.98 30.41 -12.19
CA SER A 54 9.59 31.20 -13.25
C SER A 54 10.93 30.61 -13.73
N PRO A 55 11.26 30.68 -15.04
CA PRO A 55 12.44 30.06 -15.66
C PRO A 55 13.78 30.39 -15.00
N SER A 56 13.86 31.51 -14.27
CA SER A 56 15.06 32.08 -13.65
C SER A 56 15.53 31.41 -12.35
N LYS A 57 14.81 30.39 -11.83
CA LYS A 57 15.18 29.66 -10.59
C LYS A 57 15.37 28.15 -10.78
N ARG A 58 15.60 27.68 -12.01
CA ARG A 58 15.81 26.25 -12.29
C ARG A 58 17.27 25.86 -11.99
N ASN A 59 17.51 25.35 -10.79
CA ASN A 59 18.66 24.48 -10.52
C ASN A 59 18.12 23.08 -10.24
N LEU A 60 18.52 22.10 -11.07
CA LEU A 60 18.20 20.68 -10.91
C LEU A 60 18.85 20.07 -9.64
N THR A 61 19.74 20.83 -8.98
CA THR A 61 20.53 20.45 -7.81
C THR A 61 19.91 20.83 -6.46
N ASP A 62 18.76 21.53 -6.44
CA ASP A 62 18.10 21.98 -5.21
C ASP A 62 17.05 20.98 -4.67
N GLU A 63 16.84 19.86 -5.34
CA GLU A 63 15.96 18.83 -4.81
C GLU A 63 16.65 18.06 -3.66
N PRO A 64 15.91 17.73 -2.59
CA PRO A 64 16.50 17.08 -1.42
C PRO A 64 17.01 15.65 -1.71
N TYR A 65 16.59 15.02 -2.81
CA TYR A 65 17.03 13.71 -3.30
C TYR A 65 16.65 13.55 -4.78
N ASP A 66 17.11 12.50 -5.46
CA ASP A 66 16.70 12.19 -6.84
C ASP A 66 15.24 11.70 -6.90
N ARG A 67 14.34 12.57 -7.36
CA ARG A 67 12.90 12.30 -7.52
C ARG A 67 12.51 11.61 -8.82
N THR A 68 13.45 11.14 -9.64
CA THR A 68 13.11 10.46 -10.91
C THR A 68 12.12 9.31 -10.70
N ALA A 69 12.34 8.47 -9.69
CA ALA A 69 11.42 7.38 -9.36
C ALA A 69 10.05 7.89 -8.88
N TYR A 70 10.03 8.96 -8.07
CA TYR A 70 8.81 9.59 -7.60
C TYR A 70 7.93 10.06 -8.76
N TRP A 71 8.50 10.77 -9.74
CA TRP A 71 7.76 11.27 -10.90
C TRP A 71 7.24 10.14 -11.80
N ASN A 72 7.99 9.06 -11.94
CA ASN A 72 7.51 7.86 -12.64
C ASN A 72 6.30 7.24 -11.92
N HIS A 73 6.31 7.19 -10.60
CA HIS A 73 5.15 6.74 -9.82
C HIS A 73 3.99 7.72 -9.90
N ALA A 74 4.24 9.03 -9.95
CA ALA A 74 3.21 10.04 -10.07
C ALA A 74 2.49 10.02 -11.43
N ALA A 75 3.18 9.58 -12.50
CA ALA A 75 2.58 9.46 -13.83
C ALA A 75 1.46 8.40 -13.90
N ASP A 76 1.55 7.35 -13.08
CA ASP A 76 0.48 6.36 -12.88
C ASP A 76 0.48 5.89 -11.41
N SER A 77 -0.10 6.73 -10.54
CA SER A 77 -0.13 6.48 -9.10
C SER A 77 -0.93 5.22 -8.75
N LYS A 78 -1.94 4.88 -9.54
CA LYS A 78 -2.76 3.69 -9.33
C LYS A 78 -1.95 2.40 -9.58
N ALA A 79 -1.20 2.34 -10.69
CA ALA A 79 -0.32 1.21 -10.95
C ALA A 79 0.83 1.14 -9.94
N ALA A 80 1.41 2.29 -9.55
CA ALA A 80 2.44 2.36 -8.53
C ALA A 80 1.94 1.85 -7.17
N PHE A 81 0.74 2.25 -6.75
CA PHE A 81 0.13 1.76 -5.51
C PHE A 81 -0.15 0.26 -5.58
N LYS A 82 -0.71 -0.25 -6.69
CA LYS A 82 -0.94 -1.70 -6.86
C LYS A 82 0.36 -2.50 -6.78
N SER A 83 1.46 -1.96 -7.31
CA SER A 83 2.79 -2.56 -7.21
C SER A 83 3.29 -2.57 -5.76
N LEU A 84 3.20 -1.44 -5.05
CA LEU A 84 3.52 -1.34 -3.61
C LEU A 84 2.71 -2.35 -2.79
N TYR A 85 1.40 -2.39 -2.98
CA TYR A 85 0.50 -3.29 -2.27
C TYR A 85 0.86 -4.77 -2.51
N SER A 86 1.19 -5.14 -3.75
CA SER A 86 1.65 -6.50 -4.08
C SER A 86 3.02 -6.83 -3.49
N TYR A 87 3.91 -5.83 -3.44
CA TYR A 87 5.23 -5.96 -2.82
C TYR A 87 5.12 -6.18 -1.31
N CYS A 88 4.24 -5.45 -0.61
CA CYS A 88 4.02 -5.63 0.83
C CYS A 88 3.61 -7.06 1.20
N PHE A 89 2.75 -7.71 0.41
CA PHE A 89 2.44 -9.13 0.62
C PHE A 89 3.70 -10.01 0.53
N THR A 90 4.55 -9.76 -0.47
CA THR A 90 5.77 -10.54 -0.69
C THR A 90 6.77 -10.34 0.44
N LEU A 91 6.92 -9.09 0.89
CA LEU A 91 7.78 -8.69 2.00
C LEU A 91 7.33 -9.30 3.34
N ALA A 92 6.01 -9.38 3.56
CA ALA A 92 5.40 -9.86 4.79
C ALA A 92 5.41 -11.39 4.95
N LYS A 93 5.79 -12.15 3.92
CA LYS A 93 5.91 -13.60 4.03
C LYS A 93 7.06 -13.98 4.95
N SER A 94 6.79 -14.88 5.90
CA SER A 94 7.83 -15.43 6.79
C SER A 94 8.89 -16.28 6.05
N SER A 95 8.60 -16.73 4.83
CA SER A 95 9.58 -17.36 3.94
C SER A 95 9.17 -17.26 2.45
N PRO A 96 10.11 -17.40 1.50
CA PRO A 96 9.79 -17.38 0.07
C PRO A 96 8.77 -18.45 -0.35
N ALA A 97 8.77 -19.61 0.31
CA ALA A 97 7.87 -20.74 0.03
C ALA A 97 6.46 -20.57 0.62
N SER A 98 6.28 -19.64 1.59
CA SER A 98 4.96 -19.40 2.17
C SER A 98 3.97 -18.92 1.11
N ARG A 99 2.73 -19.42 1.20
CA ARG A 99 1.62 -19.03 0.31
C ARG A 99 0.65 -18.04 0.95
N SER A 100 0.86 -17.75 2.23
CA SER A 100 0.04 -16.82 3.02
C SER A 100 0.90 -16.01 3.98
N ILE A 101 0.35 -14.89 4.43
CA ILE A 101 0.86 -14.09 5.53
C ILE A 101 -0.03 -14.28 6.75
N GLU A 102 0.52 -14.05 7.94
CA GLU A 102 -0.25 -14.15 9.19
C GLU A 102 -1.37 -13.12 9.23
N LYS A 103 -2.50 -13.49 9.83
CA LYS A 103 -3.68 -12.63 9.96
C LYS A 103 -3.32 -11.25 10.53
N ASP A 104 -2.60 -11.23 11.65
CA ASP A 104 -2.28 -9.99 12.36
C ASP A 104 -1.35 -9.08 11.55
N THR A 105 -0.43 -9.68 10.80
CA THR A 105 0.43 -8.95 9.86
C THR A 105 -0.40 -8.37 8.71
N ALA A 106 -1.34 -9.15 8.15
CA ALA A 106 -2.20 -8.68 7.07
C ALA A 106 -3.09 -7.50 7.50
N THR A 107 -3.74 -7.63 8.67
CA THR A 107 -4.61 -6.57 9.20
C THR A 107 -3.81 -5.31 9.52
N ALA A 108 -2.59 -5.43 10.07
CA ALA A 108 -1.70 -4.30 10.28
C ALA A 108 -1.29 -3.60 8.97
N PHE A 109 -1.02 -4.35 7.90
CA PHE A 109 -0.76 -3.72 6.61
C PHE A 109 -1.99 -3.04 6.02
N TRP A 110 -3.17 -3.63 6.12
CA TRP A 110 -4.40 -3.04 5.59
C TRP A 110 -4.75 -1.73 6.29
N THR A 111 -4.56 -1.63 7.60
CA THR A 111 -4.80 -0.37 8.34
C THR A 111 -3.85 0.75 7.91
N VAL A 112 -2.62 0.42 7.49
CA VAL A 112 -1.64 1.41 7.01
C VAL A 112 -1.86 1.76 5.54
N LEU A 113 -2.03 0.75 4.68
CA LEU A 113 -2.03 0.93 3.23
C LEU A 113 -3.38 1.37 2.67
N LEU A 114 -4.49 0.83 3.21
CA LEU A 114 -5.81 0.96 2.59
C LEU A 114 -6.76 1.83 3.42
N ALA A 115 -6.78 1.70 4.74
CA ALA A 115 -7.72 2.45 5.58
C ALA A 115 -7.66 3.99 5.41
N PRO A 116 -6.51 4.63 5.11
CA PRO A 116 -6.48 6.07 4.82
C PRO A 116 -7.36 6.50 3.63
N GLN A 117 -7.61 5.59 2.69
CA GLN A 117 -8.39 5.85 1.47
C GLN A 117 -9.75 5.15 1.47
N TYR A 118 -9.87 4.02 2.17
CA TYR A 118 -11.02 3.12 2.08
C TYR A 118 -11.58 2.81 3.48
N PRO A 119 -12.61 3.54 3.94
CA PRO A 119 -13.20 3.34 5.26
C PRO A 119 -13.69 1.90 5.53
N THR A 120 -14.15 1.20 4.49
CA THR A 120 -14.61 -0.21 4.58
C THR A 120 -13.54 -1.16 5.14
N VAL A 121 -12.26 -0.80 5.02
CA VAL A 121 -11.15 -1.62 5.52
C VAL A 121 -11.18 -1.74 7.04
N THR A 122 -11.63 -0.72 7.76
CA THR A 122 -11.77 -0.78 9.21
C THR A 122 -12.75 -1.88 9.61
N ASP A 123 -13.88 -1.96 8.92
CA ASP A 123 -14.89 -3.01 9.14
C ASP A 123 -14.35 -4.40 8.76
N ILE A 124 -13.61 -4.51 7.66
CA ILE A 124 -12.96 -5.77 7.23
C ILE A 124 -11.98 -6.26 8.29
N VAL A 125 -11.15 -5.36 8.84
CA VAL A 125 -10.18 -5.69 9.88
C VAL A 125 -10.90 -6.14 11.15
N GLU A 126 -11.98 -5.46 11.54
CA GLU A 126 -12.81 -5.88 12.68
C GLU A 126 -13.40 -7.28 12.46
N PHE A 127 -14.02 -7.53 11.31
CA PHE A 127 -14.55 -8.83 10.93
C PHE A 127 -13.49 -9.94 11.00
N VAL A 128 -12.32 -9.72 10.37
CA VAL A 128 -11.24 -10.70 10.38
C VAL A 128 -10.77 -10.96 11.81
N ASN A 129 -10.71 -9.93 12.66
CA ASN A 129 -10.31 -10.04 14.06
C ASN A 129 -11.29 -10.86 14.91
N GLU A 130 -12.60 -10.70 14.70
CA GLU A 130 -13.65 -11.47 15.39
C GLU A 130 -13.65 -12.96 15.06
N LYS A 131 -13.04 -13.37 13.94
CA LYS A 131 -13.02 -14.75 13.47
C LYS A 131 -11.73 -15.46 13.91
N PRO A 132 -11.77 -16.32 14.96
CA PRO A 132 -10.56 -16.98 15.48
C PRO A 132 -9.98 -18.04 14.53
N ASN A 133 -10.80 -18.53 13.58
CA ASN A 133 -10.39 -19.59 12.66
C ASN A 133 -9.61 -19.07 11.43
N TYR A 134 -9.59 -17.75 11.20
CA TYR A 134 -8.75 -17.16 10.14
C TYR A 134 -7.29 -17.08 10.62
N LYS A 135 -6.46 -17.99 10.12
CA LYS A 135 -5.04 -18.09 10.53
C LYS A 135 -4.08 -17.34 9.61
N GLY A 136 -4.48 -17.04 8.38
CA GLY A 136 -3.63 -16.34 7.43
C GLY A 136 -4.36 -15.93 6.16
N ILE A 137 -3.74 -14.98 5.44
CA ILE A 137 -4.26 -14.38 4.22
C ILE A 137 -3.39 -14.83 3.05
N ASN A 138 -4.00 -15.46 2.05
CA ASN A 138 -3.31 -15.86 0.83
C ASN A 138 -3.24 -14.69 -0.18
N LYS A 139 -2.48 -14.87 -1.27
CA LYS A 139 -2.28 -13.83 -2.28
C LYS A 139 -3.58 -13.40 -2.98
N ASP A 140 -4.51 -14.34 -3.16
CA ASP A 140 -5.78 -14.10 -3.85
C ASP A 140 -6.69 -13.20 -3.00
N VAL A 141 -6.94 -13.57 -1.74
CA VAL A 141 -7.68 -12.74 -0.77
C VAL A 141 -7.03 -11.37 -0.64
N TRP A 142 -5.70 -11.31 -0.46
CA TRP A 142 -4.97 -10.04 -0.40
C TRP A 142 -5.27 -9.15 -1.61
N SER A 143 -5.17 -9.69 -2.82
CA SER A 143 -5.39 -8.93 -4.05
C SER A 143 -6.86 -8.49 -4.20
N MET A 144 -7.79 -9.40 -3.91
CA MET A 144 -9.23 -9.16 -3.99
C MET A 144 -9.74 -8.12 -2.99
N ILE A 145 -9.09 -7.95 -1.83
CA ILE A 145 -9.43 -6.88 -0.88
C ILE A 145 -9.24 -5.50 -1.51
N LEU A 146 -8.16 -5.29 -2.27
CA LEU A 146 -7.94 -4.03 -2.97
C LEU A 146 -8.98 -3.80 -4.06
N ASP A 147 -9.32 -4.84 -4.83
CA ASP A 147 -10.34 -4.73 -5.87
C ASP A 147 -11.73 -4.47 -5.25
N PHE A 148 -12.06 -5.12 -4.14
CA PHE A 148 -13.28 -4.87 -3.36
C PHE A 148 -13.36 -3.42 -2.88
N CYS A 149 -12.25 -2.86 -2.37
CA CYS A 149 -12.20 -1.45 -1.97
C CYS A 149 -12.43 -0.46 -3.14
N HIS A 150 -12.06 -0.84 -4.36
CA HIS A 150 -12.29 -0.02 -5.55
C HIS A 150 -13.71 -0.11 -6.09
N THR A 151 -14.38 -1.25 -5.95
CA THR A 151 -15.65 -1.53 -6.64
C THR A 151 -16.86 -1.53 -5.72
N VAL A 152 -16.68 -1.85 -4.44
CA VAL A 152 -17.75 -1.95 -3.45
C VAL A 152 -17.68 -0.79 -2.47
N LYS A 153 -18.77 -0.03 -2.39
CA LYS A 153 -18.86 1.13 -1.49
C LYS A 153 -19.08 0.70 -0.03
N PRO A 154 -18.88 1.61 0.94
CA PRO A 154 -19.11 1.30 2.36
C PRO A 154 -20.53 0.84 2.69
N ASP A 155 -21.54 1.22 1.90
CA ASP A 155 -22.93 0.76 2.03
C ASP A 155 -23.20 -0.59 1.34
N LEU A 156 -22.14 -1.27 0.89
CA LEU A 156 -22.15 -2.53 0.15
C LEU A 156 -22.73 -2.43 -1.27
N SER A 157 -23.03 -1.23 -1.78
CA SER A 157 -23.42 -1.06 -3.17
C SER A 157 -22.25 -1.40 -4.11
N GLY A 158 -22.54 -2.16 -5.17
CA GLY A 158 -21.55 -2.72 -6.10
C GLY A 158 -21.07 -4.13 -5.76
N TYR A 159 -21.50 -4.71 -4.63
CA TYR A 159 -21.27 -6.13 -4.35
C TYR A 159 -22.30 -7.01 -5.07
N GLU A 160 -21.79 -8.00 -5.82
CA GLU A 160 -22.58 -9.03 -6.49
C GLU A 160 -22.34 -10.38 -5.83
N ALA A 161 -23.41 -11.03 -5.35
CA ALA A 161 -23.32 -12.28 -4.58
C ALA A 161 -22.92 -13.50 -5.40
N ASP A 162 -23.11 -13.44 -6.72
CA ASP A 162 -22.62 -14.44 -7.69
C ASP A 162 -21.27 -14.05 -8.32
N GLY A 163 -20.64 -12.99 -7.79
CA GLY A 163 -19.30 -12.55 -8.19
C GLY A 163 -18.21 -13.55 -7.80
N ALA A 164 -17.04 -13.42 -8.43
CA ALA A 164 -15.87 -14.25 -8.15
C ALA A 164 -15.09 -13.77 -6.90
N TRP A 165 -15.79 -13.43 -5.83
CA TRP A 165 -15.16 -13.01 -4.58
C TRP A 165 -14.68 -14.22 -3.78
N PRO A 166 -13.57 -14.11 -3.04
CA PRO A 166 -13.21 -15.10 -2.03
C PRO A 166 -14.30 -15.20 -0.96
N SER A 167 -14.56 -16.40 -0.46
CA SER A 167 -15.60 -16.64 0.55
C SER A 167 -15.48 -15.73 1.78
N MET A 168 -14.27 -15.33 2.16
CA MET A 168 -14.03 -14.37 3.23
C MET A 168 -14.74 -13.02 3.00
N LEU A 169 -14.76 -12.52 1.76
CA LEU A 169 -15.43 -11.27 1.42
C LEU A 169 -16.96 -11.44 1.40
N ASP A 170 -17.47 -12.59 0.96
CA ASP A 170 -18.90 -12.91 1.04
C ASP A 170 -19.38 -12.98 2.50
N GLU A 171 -18.60 -13.65 3.36
CA GLU A 171 -18.85 -13.71 4.80
C GLU A 171 -18.77 -12.32 5.47
N PHE A 172 -17.83 -11.47 5.04
CA PHE A 172 -17.73 -10.09 5.52
C PHE A 172 -18.99 -9.29 5.16
N VAL A 173 -19.49 -9.42 3.93
CA VAL A 173 -20.72 -8.75 3.49
C VAL A 173 -21.90 -9.18 4.33
N GLN A 174 -22.05 -10.48 4.60
CA GLN A 174 -23.09 -11.00 5.49
C GLN A 174 -22.97 -10.41 6.90
N TRP A 175 -21.78 -10.49 7.50
CA TRP A 175 -21.51 -9.95 8.83
C TRP A 175 -21.83 -8.45 8.95
N LYS A 176 -21.49 -7.66 7.92
CA LYS A 176 -21.77 -6.22 7.91
C LYS A 176 -23.25 -5.91 7.81
N LYS A 177 -24.01 -6.70 7.04
CA LYS A 177 -25.48 -6.59 6.96
C LYS A 177 -26.12 -6.90 8.32
N GLU A 178 -25.66 -7.94 9.01
CA GLU A 178 -26.16 -8.33 10.34
C GLU A 178 -25.88 -7.26 11.41
N LYS A 179 -24.72 -6.59 11.37
CA LYS A 179 -24.39 -5.47 12.29
C LYS A 179 -25.15 -4.17 12.01
N SER A 180 -25.65 -3.99 10.78
CA SER A 180 -26.35 -2.77 10.36
C SER A 180 -27.88 -2.88 10.47
N ALA A 181 -28.38 -4.07 10.82
CA ALA A 181 -29.80 -4.38 11.04
C ALA A 181 -30.19 -4.13 12.51
#